data_AF-A0A0P7TT95-F1
#
_entry.id   AF-A0A0P7TT95-F1
#
_cell.length_a   1.000
_cell.length_b   1.000
_cell.length_c   1.000
_cell.angle_alpha   90.00
_cell.angle_beta   90.00
_cell.angle_gamma   90.00
#
_symmetry.space_group_name_H-M   'P 1'
#
loop_
_entity.id
_entity.type
_entity.pdbx_description
1 polymer ?
#
loop_
_entity_poly.entity_id
_entity_poly.type
_entity_poly.pdbx_seq_one_letter_code
_entity_poly.pdbx_strand_id
1 'polypeptide(L)' 'MDGVQSVACGASVSYAVTKQGSAYAWGMGTNLQLGTGEEDDEWSPVEMTGKQLQNRKVLSVSSGGQHTVLLVKDYQDS' A
#
# COMPACT_ATOMS: atom_id res chain seq x y z
N MET A 1 -16.54 3.98 9.02
CA MET A 1 -15.52 4.50 8.10
C MET A 1 -14.18 4.19 8.72
N ASP A 2 -13.40 3.36 8.05
CA ASP A 2 -12.07 2.99 8.49
C ASP A 2 -11.16 4.19 8.32
N GLY A 3 -10.83 4.84 9.44
CA GLY A 3 -10.05 6.07 9.41
C GLY A 3 -8.64 5.80 8.89
N VAL A 4 -8.08 6.77 8.17
CA VAL A 4 -6.67 6.73 7.77
C VAL A 4 -5.80 6.91 9.02
N GLN A 5 -4.77 6.07 9.14
CA GLN A 5 -3.76 6.16 10.19
C GLN A 5 -2.54 6.95 9.73
N SER A 6 -2.07 6.72 8.50
CA SER A 6 -0.90 7.39 7.94
C SER A 6 -0.97 7.45 6.42
N VAL A 7 -0.19 8.36 5.83
CA VAL A 7 -0.02 8.52 4.39
C VAL A 7 1.46 8.61 4.03
N ALA A 8 1.81 8.27 2.79
CA ALA A 8 3.14 8.48 2.23
C ALA A 8 3.05 8.76 0.74
N CYS A 9 4.11 9.33 0.17
CA CYS A 9 4.24 9.51 -1.27
C CYS A 9 5.59 8.94 -1.75
N GLY A 10 5.61 8.47 -3.00
CA GLY A 10 6.82 8.25 -3.78
C GLY A 10 7.01 9.37 -4.80
N ALA A 11 7.78 9.13 -5.87
CA ALA A 11 8.01 10.13 -6.91
C ALA A 11 6.73 10.56 -7.65
N SER A 12 5.89 9.60 -8.04
CA SER A 12 4.65 9.84 -8.81
C SER A 12 3.47 9.00 -8.29
N VAL A 13 3.54 8.58 -7.03
CA VAL A 13 2.59 7.65 -6.39
C VAL A 13 2.26 8.11 -4.98
N SER A 14 1.08 7.76 -4.50
CA SER A 14 0.59 8.07 -3.16
C SER A 14 0.07 6.81 -2.47
N TYR A 15 0.14 6.79 -1.15
CA TYR A 15 -0.27 5.67 -0.32
C TYR A 15 -1.04 6.12 0.92
N ALA A 16 -1.99 5.30 1.35
CA ALA A 16 -2.68 5.44 2.63
C ALA A 16 -2.72 4.09 3.36
N VAL A 17 -2.49 4.12 4.68
CA VAL A 17 -2.68 2.97 5.57
C VAL A 17 -3.84 3.27 6.50
N THR A 18 -4.81 2.36 6.59
CA THR A 18 -5.98 2.51 7.47
C THR A 18 -5.68 2.06 8.90
N LYS A 19 -6.50 2.47 9.87
CA LYS A 19 -6.39 2.02 11.28
C LYS A 19 -6.51 0.50 11.43
N GLN A 20 -7.22 -0.14 10.49
CA GLN A 20 -7.40 -1.59 10.36
C GLN A 20 -6.19 -2.26 9.74
N GLY A 21 -5.33 -1.51 9.04
CA GLY A 21 -4.07 -1.98 8.48
C GLY A 21 -4.15 -2.47 7.04
N SER A 22 -5.20 -2.11 6.30
CA SER A 22 -5.18 -2.16 4.83
C SER A 22 -4.31 -1.03 4.30
N ALA A 23 -3.63 -1.29 3.19
CA ALA A 23 -2.88 -0.29 2.44
C ALA A 23 -3.53 -0.04 1.09
N TYR A 24 -3.57 1.23 0.68
CA TYR A 24 -4.06 1.67 -0.62
C TYR A 24 -2.96 2.42 -1.35
N ALA A 25 -2.93 2.28 -2.68
CA ALA A 25 -2.00 2.97 -3.57
C ALA A 25 -2.77 3.65 -4.72
N TRP A 26 -2.23 4.74 -5.26
CA TRP A 26 -2.70 5.36 -6.51
C TRP A 26 -1.60 6.24 -7.13
N GLY A 27 -1.72 6.57 -8.41
CA GLY A 27 -0.75 7.32 -9.19
C GLY A 27 -0.16 6.51 -10.35
N MET A 28 1.11 6.77 -10.69
CA MET A 28 1.79 6.18 -11.84
C MET A 28 2.08 4.69 -11.67
N GLY A 29 1.67 3.85 -12.63
CA GLY A 29 1.81 2.39 -12.58
C GLY A 29 3.13 1.84 -13.13
N THR A 30 3.86 2.62 -13.93
CA THR A 30 5.00 2.16 -14.77
C THR A 30 6.10 1.38 -14.02
N ASN A 31 6.32 1.64 -12.73
CA ASN A 31 7.35 0.94 -11.93
C ASN A 31 6.77 -0.21 -11.07
N LEU A 32 5.52 -0.62 -11.27
CA LEU A 32 4.78 -1.61 -10.47
C LEU A 32 4.67 -1.25 -8.97
N GLN A 33 4.89 0.02 -8.62
CA GLN A 33 4.91 0.51 -7.24
C GLN A 33 3.53 0.46 -6.56
N LEU A 34 2.45 0.30 -7.34
CA LEU A 34 1.07 0.23 -6.85
C LEU A 34 0.72 -1.15 -6.29
N GLY A 35 1.47 -2.20 -6.63
CA GLY A 35 1.21 -3.56 -6.14
C GLY A 35 -0.05 -4.23 -6.71
N THR A 36 -0.59 -3.71 -7.82
CA THR A 36 -1.72 -4.30 -8.56
C THR A 36 -1.32 -5.48 -9.45
N GLY A 37 -0.03 -5.58 -9.78
CA GLY A 37 0.50 -6.55 -10.73
C GLY A 37 0.51 -6.07 -12.18
N GLU A 38 -0.02 -4.87 -12.44
CA GLU A 38 -0.13 -4.24 -13.76
C GLU A 38 0.63 -2.90 -13.78
N GLU A 39 0.98 -2.41 -14.98
CA GLU A 39 1.69 -1.13 -15.17
C GLU A 39 0.74 0.06 -15.41
N ASP A 40 -0.58 -0.16 -15.36
CA ASP A 40 -1.59 0.87 -15.55
C ASP A 40 -1.59 1.91 -14.42
N ASP A 41 -1.84 3.17 -14.79
CA ASP A 41 -2.03 4.26 -13.82
C ASP A 41 -3.36 4.10 -13.08
N GLU A 42 -3.33 4.28 -11.76
CA GLU A 42 -4.52 4.22 -10.91
C GLU A 42 -4.93 5.63 -10.49
N TRP A 43 -6.08 6.08 -10.97
CA TRP A 43 -6.62 7.42 -10.69
C TRP A 43 -7.43 7.50 -9.39
N SER A 44 -7.62 6.37 -8.73
CA SER A 44 -8.33 6.27 -7.45
C SER A 44 -7.61 5.28 -6.54
N PRO A 45 -7.72 5.41 -5.21
CA PRO A 45 -7.08 4.49 -4.28
C PRO A 45 -7.52 3.04 -4.53
N VAL A 46 -6.57 2.18 -4.89
CA VAL A 46 -6.77 0.74 -5.03
C VAL A 46 -6.16 0.04 -3.83
N GLU A 47 -6.84 -0.97 -3.29
CA GLU A 47 -6.31 -1.75 -2.17
C GLU A 47 -5.16 -2.63 -2.63
N MET A 48 -4.02 -2.54 -1.94
CA MET A 48 -2.88 -3.42 -2.18
C MET A 48 -3.20 -4.80 -1.60
N THR A 49 -3.23 -5.81 -2.46
CA THR A 49 -3.49 -7.20 -2.06
C THR A 49 -2.33 -8.11 -2.44
N GLY A 50 -2.28 -9.31 -1.86
CA GLY A 50 -1.27 -10.30 -2.20
C GLY A 50 -1.00 -11.26 -1.06
N LYS A 51 -0.36 -12.40 -1.37
CA LYS A 51 -0.09 -13.47 -0.39
C LYS A 51 0.68 -12.98 0.84
N GLN A 52 1.56 -11.99 0.68
CA GLN A 52 2.37 -11.43 1.77
C GLN A 52 1.62 -10.42 2.66
N LEU A 53 0.40 -10.03 2.28
CA LEU A 53 -0.49 -9.14 3.04
C LEU A 53 -1.69 -9.90 3.65
N GLN A 54 -1.92 -11.15 3.25
CA GLN A 54 -2.94 -12.01 3.87
C GLN A 54 -2.60 -12.26 5.33
N ASN A 55 -3.61 -12.15 6.20
CA ASN A 55 -3.50 -12.33 7.66
C ASN A 55 -2.42 -11.45 8.30
N ARG A 56 -2.16 -10.27 7.72
CA ARG A 56 -1.20 -9.30 8.22
C ARG A 56 -1.80 -7.91 8.28
N LYS A 57 -1.25 -7.12 9.19
CA LYS A 57 -1.52 -5.69 9.33
C LYS A 57 -0.38 -4.89 8.73
N VAL A 58 -0.68 -3.96 7.82
CA VAL A 58 0.31 -2.95 7.38
C VAL A 58 0.48 -1.92 8.49
N LEU A 59 1.73 -1.70 8.89
CA LEU A 59 2.11 -0.76 9.95
C LEU A 59 2.59 0.58 9.39
N SER A 60 3.35 0.55 8.29
CA SER A 60 3.85 1.75 7.63
C SER A 60 4.21 1.47 6.17
N VAL A 61 4.23 2.52 5.37
CA VAL A 61 4.62 2.50 3.96
C VAL A 61 5.60 3.63 3.69
N SER A 62 6.63 3.37 2.88
CA SER A 62 7.57 4.37 2.36
C SER A 62 7.87 4.06 0.90
N SER A 63 8.04 5.10 0.08
CA SER A 63 8.27 4.92 -1.35
C SER A 63 9.33 5.87 -1.88
N GLY A 64 10.13 5.39 -2.83
CA GLY A 64 11.17 6.15 -3.51
C GLY A 64 10.81 6.44 -4.96
N GLY A 65 11.83 6.53 -5.81
CA GLY A 65 11.65 6.78 -7.24
C GLY A 65 10.97 5.63 -7.99
N GLN A 66 11.39 4.40 -7.71
CA GLN A 66 10.97 3.21 -8.48
C GLN A 66 10.63 2.00 -7.61
N HIS A 67 10.56 2.16 -6.28
CA HIS A 67 10.24 1.07 -5.37
C HIS A 67 9.44 1.57 -4.17
N THR A 68 8.76 0.63 -3.52
CA THR A 68 7.95 0.86 -2.33
C THR A 68 8.23 -0.23 -1.31
N VAL A 69 8.33 0.15 -0.04
CA VAL A 69 8.60 -0.75 1.08
C VAL A 69 7.46 -0.64 2.10
N LEU A 70 6.97 -1.79 2.54
CA LEU A 70 5.93 -1.94 3.54
C LEU A 70 6.52 -2.61 4.78
N LEU A 71 6.21 -2.09 5.97
CA LEU A 71 6.41 -2.81 7.23
C LEU A 71 5.09 -3.45 7.62
N VAL A 72 5.12 -4.77 7.89
CA VAL A 72 3.92 -5.55 8.21
C VAL A 72 4.12 -6.37 9.49
N LYS A 73 3.01 -6.70 10.14
CA LYS A 73 2.97 -7.58 11.32
C LYS A 73 1.88 -8.64 11.11
N ASP A 74 2.18 -9.90 11.44
CA ASP A 74 1.16 -10.95 11.49
C ASP A 74 0.07 -10.58 12.52
N TYR A 75 -1.19 -10.90 12.21
CA TYR A 75 -2.18 -10.96 13.27
C TYR A 75 -1.73 -12.06 14.23
N GLN A 76 -1.64 -11.77 15.53
CA GLN A 76 -1.32 -12.80 16.50
C GLN A 76 -2.46 -13.82 16.47
N ASP A 77 -2.12 -15.08 16.21
CA ASP A 77 -3.03 -16.18 16.50
C ASP A 77 -3.35 -16.11 18.00
N SER A 78 -4.60 -15.81 18.32
CA SER A 78 -5.16 -15.83 19.68
C SER A 78 -5.27 -17.25 20.22
#